data_AF-A0A519W054-F1
#
_entry.id   AF-A0A519W054-F1
#
_cell.length_a   1.000
_cell.length_b   1.000
_cell.length_c   1.000
_cell.angle_alpha   90.00
_cell.angle_beta   90.00
_cell.angle_gamma   90.00
#
_symmetry.space_group_name_H-M   'P 1'
#
loop_
_entity.id
_entity.type
_entity.pdbx_description
1 polymer ?
#
loop_
_entity_poly.entity_id
_entity_poly.type
_entity_poly.pdbx_seq_one_letter_code
_entity_poly.pdbx_strand_id
1 'polypeptide(L)'
;MIKLKTLKSDSDMQSSGYIIVCFFVLILLGCERQTDEGIKITVENNTSLPIHDLEIGTTEELDTIKILKLNPKEEIDSVLLMEENKLDGSYTIKFTRSDNQKEQIKRGYYTNGAPLEKSMLIDIQSDTTIITFGSVTY
;
A
#
# COMPACT_ATOMS: atom_id res chain seq x y z
N MET A 1 53.67 -54.53 -2.58
CA MET A 1 52.45 -54.00 -1.91
C MET A 1 52.80 -52.68 -1.25
N ILE A 2 52.62 -51.54 -1.94
CA ILE A 2 52.76 -50.19 -1.35
C ILE A 2 51.63 -49.33 -1.96
N LYS A 3 50.89 -48.65 -1.07
CA LYS A 3 49.61 -47.96 -1.29
C LYS A 3 49.74 -46.75 -2.22
N LEU A 4 48.90 -46.69 -3.26
CA LEU A 4 48.57 -45.46 -3.99
C LEU A 4 47.73 -44.56 -3.09
N LYS A 5 48.28 -43.40 -2.73
CA LYS A 5 47.58 -42.34 -2.01
C LYS A 5 46.78 -41.55 -3.04
N THR A 6 45.46 -41.61 -2.95
CA THR A 6 44.53 -40.83 -3.76
C THR A 6 44.75 -39.34 -3.51
N LEU A 7 45.19 -38.61 -4.53
CA LEU A 7 45.15 -37.15 -4.58
C LEU A 7 43.68 -36.73 -4.67
N LYS A 8 43.11 -36.31 -3.55
CA LYS A 8 41.79 -35.67 -3.54
C LYS A 8 41.99 -34.23 -4.01
N SER A 9 41.36 -33.89 -5.13
CA SER A 9 41.47 -32.60 -5.79
C SER A 9 40.88 -31.49 -4.92
N ASP A 10 41.71 -30.55 -4.46
CA ASP A 10 41.29 -29.38 -3.67
C ASP A 10 40.40 -28.40 -4.47
N SER A 11 40.27 -28.57 -5.79
CA SER A 11 39.48 -27.71 -6.68
C SER A 11 37.97 -27.77 -6.47
N ASP A 12 37.43 -28.88 -5.94
CA ASP A 12 35.97 -29.09 -5.84
C ASP A 12 35.39 -28.44 -4.57
N MET A 13 36.21 -28.33 -3.52
CA MET A 13 35.80 -27.74 -2.24
C MET A 13 35.81 -26.20 -2.29
N GLN A 14 36.62 -25.61 -3.18
CA GLN A 14 36.69 -24.16 -3.36
C GLN A 14 35.55 -23.63 -4.25
N SER A 15 35.19 -24.36 -5.32
CA SER A 15 34.05 -24.07 -6.21
C SER A 15 32.70 -24.02 -5.48
N SER A 16 32.46 -24.97 -4.57
CA SER A 16 31.20 -25.10 -3.83
C SER A 16 30.94 -23.93 -2.87
N GLY A 17 32.00 -23.33 -2.31
CA GLY A 17 31.91 -22.18 -1.41
C GLY A 17 31.43 -20.92 -2.13
N TYR A 18 31.87 -20.70 -3.38
CA TYR A 18 31.45 -19.54 -4.17
C TYR A 18 29.96 -19.60 -4.52
N ILE A 19 29.40 -20.78 -4.76
CA ILE A 19 27.97 -20.95 -5.05
C ILE A 19 27.12 -20.53 -3.84
N ILE A 20 27.52 -20.95 -2.63
CA ILE A 20 26.82 -20.59 -1.38
C ILE A 20 26.93 -19.07 -1.13
N VAL A 21 28.11 -18.49 -1.34
CA VAL A 21 28.32 -17.04 -1.20
C VAL A 21 27.49 -16.26 -2.24
N CYS A 22 27.46 -16.70 -3.49
CA CYS A 22 26.63 -16.09 -4.54
C CYS A 22 25.13 -16.19 -4.22
N PHE A 23 24.67 -17.34 -3.70
CA PHE A 23 23.29 -17.51 -3.28
C PHE A 23 22.93 -16.58 -2.11
N PHE A 24 23.85 -16.38 -1.16
CA PHE A 24 23.67 -15.46 -0.05
C PHE A 24 23.63 -13.98 -0.50
N VAL A 25 24.47 -13.60 -1.46
CA VAL A 25 24.49 -12.25 -2.05
C VAL A 25 23.19 -11.97 -2.82
N LEU A 26 22.65 -12.96 -3.54
CA LEU A 26 21.38 -12.83 -4.26
C LEU A 26 20.19 -12.59 -3.31
N ILE A 27 20.19 -13.19 -2.12
CA ILE A 27 19.15 -12.96 -1.09
C ILE A 27 19.20 -11.52 -0.56
N LEU A 28 20.39 -10.91 -0.46
CA LEU A 28 20.56 -9.54 0.06
C LEU A 28 20.19 -8.45 -0.96
N LEU A 29 20.12 -8.78 -2.26
CA LEU A 29 19.66 -7.87 -3.31
C LEU A 29 18.13 -7.82 -3.44
N GLY A 30 17.41 -8.72 -2.76
CA GLY A 30 15.95 -8.81 -2.84
C GLY A 30 15.23 -7.91 -1.84
N CYS A 31 15.33 -6.58 -1.98
CA CYS A 31 14.32 -5.68 -1.41
C CYS A 31 14.43 -4.27 -2.03
N GLU A 32 13.73 -4.05 -3.14
CA GLU A 32 13.45 -2.68 -3.61
C GLU A 32 12.39 -2.06 -2.69
N ARG A 33 12.73 -0.97 -2.01
CA ARG A 33 11.72 -0.15 -1.31
C ARG A 33 10.80 0.47 -2.35
N GLN A 34 9.53 0.08 -2.29
CA GLN A 34 8.48 0.57 -3.17
C GLN A 34 8.12 2.02 -2.77
N THR A 35 8.69 2.95 -3.52
CA THR A 35 8.34 4.37 -3.80
C THR A 35 7.58 5.18 -2.74
N ASP A 36 8.23 6.28 -2.34
CA ASP A 36 7.81 7.35 -1.40
C ASP A 36 6.61 8.21 -1.84
N GLU A 37 5.77 7.77 -2.77
CA GLU A 37 4.71 8.61 -3.35
C GLU A 37 3.31 8.39 -2.73
N GLY A 38 3.17 7.48 -1.77
CA GLY A 38 1.89 7.16 -1.15
C GLY A 38 0.84 6.65 -2.15
N ILE A 39 -0.44 6.77 -1.79
CA ILE A 39 -1.57 6.47 -2.67
C ILE A 39 -2.31 7.75 -3.04
N LYS A 40 -2.58 7.94 -4.35
CA LYS A 40 -3.41 9.04 -4.84
C LYS A 40 -4.88 8.75 -4.56
N ILE A 41 -5.60 9.72 -4.02
CA ILE A 41 -6.99 9.56 -3.64
C ILE A 41 -7.81 10.66 -4.28
N THR A 42 -8.83 10.26 -5.03
CA THR A 42 -9.85 11.16 -5.56
C THR A 42 -11.15 10.86 -4.84
N VAL A 43 -11.83 11.90 -4.34
CA VAL A 43 -13.13 11.78 -3.69
C VAL A 43 -14.14 12.64 -4.42
N GLU A 44 -15.24 12.03 -4.83
CA GLU A 44 -16.35 12.69 -5.51
C GLU A 44 -17.60 12.63 -4.64
N ASN A 45 -18.22 13.78 -4.36
CA ASN A 45 -19.56 13.82 -3.79
C ASN A 45 -20.60 13.88 -4.90
N ASN A 46 -21.04 12.71 -5.37
CA ASN A 46 -22.09 12.61 -6.38
C ASN A 46 -23.52 12.69 -5.83
N THR A 47 -23.69 13.03 -4.54
CA THR A 47 -25.00 13.26 -3.95
C THR A 47 -25.54 14.67 -4.24
N SER A 48 -26.78 14.95 -3.83
CA SER A 48 -27.39 16.28 -3.87
C SER A 48 -27.14 17.11 -2.60
N LEU A 49 -26.47 16.55 -1.60
CA LEU A 49 -26.28 17.14 -0.27
C LEU A 49 -24.80 17.17 0.13
N PRO A 50 -24.37 18.07 1.02
CA PRO A 50 -22.99 18.07 1.49
C PRO A 50 -22.68 16.85 2.36
N ILE A 51 -21.41 16.49 2.38
CA ILE A 51 -20.84 15.50 3.30
C ILE A 51 -19.91 16.22 4.26
N HIS A 52 -19.89 15.76 5.51
CA HIS A 52 -19.15 16.37 6.60
C HIS A 52 -18.15 15.41 7.21
N ASP A 53 -17.10 15.97 7.83
CA ASP A 53 -16.13 15.23 8.64
C ASP A 53 -15.54 14.01 7.92
N LEU A 54 -15.16 14.19 6.65
CA LEU A 54 -14.52 13.15 5.85
C LEU A 54 -13.10 12.94 6.35
N GLU A 55 -12.81 11.72 6.78
CA GLU A 55 -11.49 11.26 7.18
C GLU A 55 -11.10 10.04 6.36
N ILE A 56 -9.93 10.08 5.74
CA ILE A 56 -9.38 8.98 4.96
C ILE A 56 -7.99 8.67 5.50
N GLY A 57 -7.73 7.43 5.86
CA GLY A 57 -6.45 7.03 6.43
C GLY A 57 -6.23 5.54 6.41
N THR A 58 -5.33 5.08 7.27
CA THR A 58 -5.00 3.67 7.44
C THR A 58 -5.61 3.10 8.72
N THR A 59 -5.64 1.77 8.84
CA THR A 59 -6.10 1.08 10.07
C THR A 59 -5.29 1.41 11.32
N GLU A 60 -4.04 1.84 11.13
CA GLU A 60 -3.14 2.24 12.22
C GLU A 60 -3.34 3.71 12.62
N GLU A 61 -4.10 4.48 11.83
CA GLU A 61 -4.38 5.91 12.04
C GLU A 61 -3.11 6.79 12.15
N LEU A 62 -2.01 6.36 11.51
CA LEU A 62 -0.72 7.06 11.51
C LEU A 62 -0.66 8.24 10.52
N ASP A 63 -1.45 8.16 9.45
CA ASP A 63 -1.62 9.22 8.45
C ASP A 63 -3.11 9.32 8.09
N THR A 64 -3.63 10.55 8.05
CA THR A 64 -5.05 10.83 7.81
C THR A 64 -5.24 12.13 7.04
N ILE A 65 -6.02 12.07 5.97
CA ILE A 65 -6.56 13.21 5.26
C ILE A 65 -7.88 13.58 5.91
N LYS A 66 -8.08 14.86 6.24
CA LYS A 66 -9.30 15.36 6.87
C LYS A 66 -9.92 16.51 6.08
N ILE A 67 -11.18 16.37 5.71
CA ILE A 67 -11.98 17.40 5.03
C ILE A 67 -13.25 17.65 5.85
N LEU A 68 -13.43 18.88 6.32
CA LEU A 68 -14.58 19.26 7.15
C LEU A 68 -15.91 19.21 6.38
N LYS A 69 -15.88 19.56 5.09
CA LYS A 69 -17.06 19.62 4.25
C LYS A 69 -16.70 19.40 2.79
N LEU A 70 -17.47 18.57 2.11
CA LEU A 70 -17.44 18.36 0.66
C LEU A 70 -18.83 18.66 0.09
N ASN A 71 -18.94 19.69 -0.75
CA ASN A 71 -20.23 20.14 -1.31
C ASN A 71 -20.75 19.19 -2.39
N PRO A 72 -22.05 19.26 -2.73
CA PRO A 72 -22.61 18.47 -3.83
C PRO A 72 -21.84 18.71 -5.13
N LYS A 73 -21.51 17.64 -5.84
CA LYS A 73 -20.77 17.63 -7.11
C LYS A 73 -19.35 18.21 -7.03
N GLU A 74 -18.82 18.32 -5.82
CA GLU A 74 -17.42 18.67 -5.59
C GLU A 74 -16.56 17.41 -5.66
N GLU A 75 -15.37 17.58 -6.23
CA GLU A 75 -14.33 16.58 -6.35
C GLU A 75 -13.06 17.13 -5.72
N ILE A 76 -12.32 16.28 -5.03
CA ILE A 76 -11.03 16.61 -4.43
C ILE A 76 -10.01 15.53 -4.74
N ASP A 77 -8.78 15.97 -5.01
CA ASP A 77 -7.61 15.12 -5.15
C ASP A 77 -6.66 15.33 -3.98
N SER A 78 -6.14 14.23 -3.45
CA SER A 78 -5.15 14.24 -2.38
C SER A 78 -4.20 13.05 -2.50
N VAL A 79 -3.14 13.05 -1.70
CA VAL A 79 -2.21 11.92 -1.57
C VAL A 79 -2.15 11.53 -0.10
N LEU A 80 -2.29 10.23 0.19
CA LEU A 80 -2.05 9.65 1.51
C LEU A 80 -0.65 9.04 1.50
N LEU A 81 0.30 9.65 2.23
CA LEU A 81 1.73 9.41 2.08
C LEU A 81 2.18 8.09 2.71
N MET A 82 1.55 7.67 3.81
CA MET A 82 1.83 6.40 4.50
C MET A 82 3.28 6.22 5.00
N GLU A 83 4.05 7.30 5.19
CA GLU A 83 5.49 7.26 5.53
C GLU A 83 5.80 6.50 6.83
N GLU A 84 4.89 6.57 7.82
CA GLU A 84 5.07 5.94 9.14
C GLU A 84 4.47 4.53 9.21
N ASN A 85 3.69 4.11 8.21
CA ASN A 85 3.11 2.78 8.17
C ASN A 85 4.21 1.73 7.95
N LYS A 86 4.20 0.65 8.73
CA LYS A 86 5.22 -0.42 8.66
C LYS A 86 4.64 -1.82 8.64
N LEU A 87 3.37 -1.95 9.01
CA LEU A 87 2.67 -3.22 9.08
C LEU A 87 1.73 -3.35 7.89
N ASP A 88 1.11 -4.51 7.78
CA ASP A 88 0.01 -4.73 6.86
C ASP A 88 -1.28 -4.12 7.41
N GLY A 89 -2.14 -3.64 6.51
CA GLY A 89 -3.40 -3.04 6.93
C GLY A 89 -4.36 -2.76 5.79
N SER A 90 -5.37 -1.93 6.09
CA SER A 90 -6.36 -1.50 5.09
C SER A 90 -6.61 0.00 5.21
N TYR A 91 -7.23 0.57 4.17
CA TYR A 91 -7.68 1.95 4.21
C TYR A 91 -8.99 2.07 4.98
N THR A 92 -9.13 3.16 5.71
CA THR A 92 -10.34 3.55 6.44
C THR A 92 -10.88 4.84 5.85
N ILE A 93 -12.18 4.85 5.55
CA ILE A 93 -12.91 6.02 5.06
C ILE A 93 -14.05 6.24 6.06
N LYS A 94 -14.10 7.41 6.68
CA LYS A 94 -15.13 7.80 7.66
C LYS A 94 -15.73 9.13 7.21
N PHE A 95 -17.05 9.29 7.27
CA PHE A 95 -17.70 10.57 7.01
C PHE A 95 -19.11 10.61 7.58
N THR A 96 -19.70 11.79 7.62
CA THR A 96 -21.07 12.04 8.07
C THR A 96 -21.91 12.56 6.91
N ARG A 97 -23.00 11.87 6.59
CA ARG A 97 -24.02 12.32 5.63
C ARG A 97 -24.85 13.47 6.21
N SER A 98 -25.52 14.23 5.34
CA SER A 98 -26.36 15.37 5.74
C SER A 98 -27.53 15.02 6.67
N ASP A 99 -27.94 13.75 6.74
CA ASP A 99 -28.94 13.25 7.69
C ASP A 99 -28.34 12.82 9.05
N ASN A 100 -27.07 13.16 9.30
CA ASN A 100 -26.25 12.77 10.44
C ASN A 100 -25.91 11.27 10.52
N GLN A 101 -26.16 10.49 9.46
CA GLN A 101 -25.67 9.12 9.41
C GLN A 101 -24.15 9.11 9.24
N LYS A 102 -23.46 8.38 10.12
CA LYS A 102 -22.02 8.16 10.05
C LYS A 102 -21.74 6.90 9.24
N GLU A 103 -20.89 7.02 8.24
CA GLU A 103 -20.34 5.88 7.52
C GLU A 103 -18.90 5.62 7.94
N GLN A 104 -18.56 4.34 8.06
CA GLN A 104 -17.20 3.88 8.26
C GLN A 104 -16.97 2.65 7.38
N ILE A 105 -16.07 2.79 6.42
CA ILE A 105 -15.75 1.78 5.43
C ILE A 105 -14.29 1.38 5.61
N LYS A 106 -14.03 0.08 5.63
CA LYS A 106 -12.69 -0.49 5.59
C LYS A 106 -12.55 -1.26 4.28
N ARG A 107 -11.63 -0.84 3.41
CA ARG A 107 -11.45 -1.46 2.09
C ARG A 107 -10.03 -1.31 1.57
N GLY A 108 -9.65 -2.17 0.62
CA GLY A 108 -8.29 -2.25 0.09
C GLY A 108 -7.31 -2.86 1.08
N TYR A 109 -6.09 -3.07 0.62
CA TYR A 109 -5.03 -3.66 1.42
C TYR A 109 -3.69 -3.04 1.04
N TYR A 110 -2.87 -2.77 2.04
CA TYR A 110 -1.49 -2.36 1.88
C TYR A 110 -0.61 -3.30 2.70
N THR A 111 0.65 -3.47 2.31
CA THR A 111 1.56 -4.40 2.97
C THR A 111 2.89 -3.76 3.25
N ASN A 112 3.46 -4.06 4.41
CA ASN A 112 4.74 -3.51 4.86
C ASN A 112 4.83 -1.97 4.73
N GLY A 113 3.73 -1.26 4.99
CA GLY A 113 3.66 0.20 4.86
C GLY A 113 3.47 0.75 3.45
N ALA A 114 3.56 -0.08 2.41
CA ALA A 114 3.45 0.37 1.03
C ALA A 114 2.05 0.07 0.45
N PRO A 115 1.43 1.03 -0.26
CA PRO A 115 0.18 0.79 -0.96
C PRO A 115 0.38 -0.23 -2.10
N LEU A 116 -0.54 -1.18 -2.24
CA LEU A 116 -0.50 -2.15 -3.35
C LEU A 116 -0.93 -1.50 -4.68
N GLU A 117 -1.86 -0.55 -4.61
CA GLU A 117 -2.40 0.18 -5.74
C GLU A 117 -1.97 1.65 -5.70
N LYS A 118 -1.86 2.26 -6.87
CA LYS A 118 -1.35 3.64 -6.99
C LYS A 118 -2.43 4.68 -6.77
N SER A 119 -3.69 4.31 -6.95
CA SER A 119 -4.82 5.24 -6.82
C SER A 119 -6.07 4.58 -6.25
N MET A 120 -6.87 5.40 -5.58
CA MET A 120 -8.19 5.06 -5.04
C MET A 120 -9.20 6.15 -5.43
N LEU A 121 -10.29 5.75 -6.07
CA LEU A 121 -11.44 6.62 -6.33
C LEU A 121 -12.55 6.28 -5.32
N ILE A 122 -13.03 7.29 -4.60
CA ILE A 122 -14.14 7.20 -3.65
C ILE A 122 -15.31 8.02 -4.23
N ASP A 123 -16.29 7.33 -4.81
CA ASP A 123 -17.51 7.92 -5.34
C ASP A 123 -18.64 7.77 -4.30
N ILE A 124 -19.04 8.88 -3.69
CA ILE A 124 -20.10 8.90 -2.69
C ILE A 124 -21.43 9.25 -3.36
N GLN A 125 -22.30 8.25 -3.45
CA GLN A 125 -23.65 8.36 -4.01
C GLN A 125 -24.69 8.51 -2.89
N SER A 126 -25.95 8.74 -3.26
CA SER A 126 -27.02 9.02 -2.30
C SER A 126 -27.26 7.90 -1.29
N ASP A 127 -27.16 6.66 -1.74
CA ASP A 127 -27.50 5.43 -1.01
C ASP A 127 -26.32 4.46 -0.87
N THR A 128 -25.21 4.75 -1.55
CA THR A 128 -24.04 3.87 -1.57
C THR A 128 -22.74 4.66 -1.68
N THR A 129 -21.64 3.97 -1.40
CA THR A 129 -20.29 4.50 -1.57
C THR A 129 -19.51 3.47 -2.38
N ILE A 130 -19.07 3.87 -3.58
CA ILE A 130 -18.30 3.01 -4.48
C ILE A 130 -16.82 3.36 -4.32
N ILE A 131 -16.00 2.34 -4.09
CA ILE A 131 -14.55 2.49 -4.00
C ILE A 131 -13.90 1.63 -5.07
N THR A 132 -13.07 2.25 -5.89
CA THR A 132 -12.35 1.59 -6.99
C THR A 132 -10.84 1.82 -6.82
N PHE A 133 -10.06 0.74 -6.99
CA PHE A 133 -8.61 0.80 -6.92
C PHE A 133 -8.02 0.69 -8.32
N GLY A 134 -6.98 1.46 -8.59
CA GLY A 134 -6.35 1.55 -9.90
C GLY A 134 -4.83 1.48 -9.84
N SER A 135 -4.25 0.91 -10.89
CA SER A 135 -2.86 1.16 -11.25
C SER A 135 -2.87 2.39 -12.17
N VAL A 136 -2.15 3.46 -11.82
CA VAL A 136 -1.99 4.63 -12.71
C VAL A 136 -1.49 4.13 -14.06
N THR A 137 -2.37 4.17 -15.06
CA THR A 137 -2.08 3.83 -16.45
C THR A 137 -1.73 5.15 -17.13
N TYR A 138 -0.47 5.30 -17.51
CA TYR A 138 -0.02 6.39 -18.38
C TYR A 138 -0.31 6.04 -19.84
#